data_AF-A0A846MSV0-F1
#
_entry.id   AF-A0A846MSV0-F1
#
_cell.length_a   1.000
_cell.length_b   1.000
_cell.length_c   1.000
_cell.angle_alpha   90.00
_cell.angle_beta   90.00
_cell.angle_gamma   90.00
#
_symmetry.space_group_name_H-M   'P 1'
#
loop_
_entity.id
_entity.type
_entity.pdbx_description
1 polymer ?
#
loop_
_entity_poly.entity_id
_entity_poly.type
_entity_poly.pdbx_seq_one_letter_code
_entity_poly.pdbx_strand_id
1 'polypeptide(L)' 'MVSLANVLLFLGSIGGTELILILFILLIFFGAKRIPELARGLGRGIREFKDATREVKENIEESVKEDSKK' A
#
# COMPACT_ATOMS: atom_id res chain seq x y z
N MET A 1 6.98 30.69 13.84
CA MET A 1 5.54 30.82 13.56
C MET A 1 5.27 31.03 12.07
N VAL A 2 5.91 32.01 11.40
CA VAL A 2 5.77 32.25 9.94
C VAL A 2 6.15 31.04 9.07
N SER A 3 7.25 30.36 9.40
CA SER A 3 7.71 29.19 8.63
C SER A 3 6.73 28.00 8.70
N LEU A 4 6.04 27.82 9.83
CA LEU A 4 5.05 26.75 10.00
C LEU A 4 3.73 27.07 9.29
N ALA A 5 3.30 28.33 9.31
CA ALA A 5 2.13 28.79 8.55
C ALA A 5 2.35 28.67 7.03
N ASN A 6 3.57 28.91 6.56
CA ASN A 6 3.93 28.72 5.15
C ASN A 6 3.92 27.23 4.76
N VAL A 7 4.40 26.33 5.63
CA VAL A 7 4.26 24.87 5.43
C VAL A 7 2.78 24.47 5.43
N LEU A 8 1.95 25.05 6.30
CA LEU A 8 0.53 24.75 6.37
C LEU A 8 -0.27 25.25 5.15
N LEU A 9 0.07 26.45 4.65
CA LEU A 9 -0.48 27.00 3.40
C LEU A 9 -0.02 26.18 2.19
N PHE A 10 1.23 25.72 2.19
CA PHE A 10 1.78 24.80 1.18
C PHE A 10 1.03 23.46 1.14
N LEU A 11 0.56 22.96 2.29
CA LEU A 11 -0.28 21.76 2.37
C LEU A 11 -1.73 22.00 1.91
N GLY A 12 -2.24 23.24 2.02
CA GLY A 12 -3.59 23.62 1.59
C GLY A 12 -3.72 23.90 0.08
N SER A 13 -2.61 24.15 -0.62
CA SER A 13 -2.56 24.45 -2.06
C SER A 13 -1.68 23.46 -2.83
N ILE A 14 -1.64 22.18 -2.44
CA ILE A 14 -0.85 21.16 -3.16
C ILE A 14 -1.41 21.00 -4.58
N GLY A 15 -0.81 21.71 -5.53
CA GLY A 15 -0.96 21.48 -6.95
C GLY A 15 -0.09 20.30 -7.39
N GLY A 16 -0.22 19.92 -8.66
CA GLY A 16 0.58 18.82 -9.24
C GLY A 16 2.10 19.05 -9.18
N THR A 17 2.53 20.32 -9.20
CA THR A 17 3.95 20.71 -9.18
C THR A 17 4.60 20.43 -7.81
N GLU A 18 3.90 20.74 -6.73
CA GLU A 18 4.37 20.53 -5.35
C GLU A 18 4.48 19.03 -5.03
N LEU A 19 3.51 18.23 -5.49
CA LEU A 19 3.54 16.78 -5.32
C LEU A 19 4.75 16.16 -6.03
N ILE A 20 5.11 16.66 -7.22
CA ILE A 20 6.32 16.27 -7.95
C ILE A 20 7.59 16.63 -7.16
N LEU A 21 7.66 17.82 -6.55
CA LEU A 21 8.81 18.22 -5.73
C LEU A 21 8.99 17.32 -4.50
N ILE A 22 7.91 17.02 -3.78
CA ILE A 22 7.93 16.09 -2.64
C ILE A 22 8.38 14.70 -3.09
N LEU A 23 7.81 14.20 -4.20
CA LEU A 23 8.18 12.91 -4.77
C LEU A 23 9.67 12.89 -5.16
N PHE A 24 10.20 13.99 -5.70
CA PHE A 24 11.60 14.11 -6.07
C PHE A 24 12.54 14.06 -4.86
N ILE A 25 12.21 14.76 -3.78
CA ILE A 25 12.95 14.69 -2.52
C ILE A 25 12.92 13.25 -1.98
N LEU A 26 11.74 12.62 -1.91
CA LEU A 26 11.61 11.22 -1.51
C LEU A 26 12.43 10.29 -2.40
N LEU A 27 12.49 10.56 -3.70
CA LEU A 27 13.29 9.82 -4.66
C LEU A 27 14.79 9.92 -4.41
N ILE A 28 15.30 11.07 -3.95
CA ILE A 28 16.72 11.25 -3.63
C ILE A 28 17.05 10.55 -2.31
N PHE A 29 16.21 10.71 -1.29
CA PHE A 29 16.45 10.12 0.03
C PHE A 29 16.30 8.60 0.05
N PHE A 30 15.22 8.08 -0.55
CA PHE A 30 14.95 6.65 -0.59
C PHE A 30 15.55 5.99 -1.84
N GLY A 31 15.80 6.73 -2.91
CA GLY A 31 16.25 6.19 -4.20
C GLY A 31 15.06 5.82 -5.11
N ALA A 32 15.15 6.20 -6.39
CA ALA A 32 14.14 5.92 -7.41
C ALA A 32 13.77 4.44 -7.59
N LYS A 33 14.67 3.54 -7.19
CA LYS A 33 14.47 2.09 -7.29
C LYS A 33 13.76 1.49 -6.07
N ARG A 34 13.83 2.13 -4.89
CA ARG A 34 13.28 1.56 -3.64
C ARG A 34 11.76 1.58 -3.60
N ILE A 35 11.13 2.67 -4.03
CA ILE A 35 9.66 2.77 -4.07
C ILE A 35 9.02 1.68 -4.95
N PRO A 36 9.45 1.47 -6.22
CA PRO A 36 8.89 0.40 -7.04
C PRO A 36 9.28 -1.00 -6.57
N GLU A 37 10.46 -1.18 -5.97
CA GLU A 37 10.88 -2.46 -5.37
C GLU A 37 9.99 -2.85 -4.19
N LEU A 38 9.71 -1.90 -3.28
CA LEU A 38 8.78 -2.07 -2.16
C LEU A 38 7.35 -2.33 -2.65
N ALA A 39 6.86 -1.55 -3.62
CA ALA A 39 5.53 -1.75 -4.19
C ALA A 39 5.37 -3.14 -4.83
N ARG A 40 6.40 -3.62 -5.55
CA ARG A 40 6.41 -4.98 -6.13
C ARG A 40 6.47 -6.06 -5.05
N GLY A 41 7.26 -5.86 -3.99
CA GLY A 41 7.34 -6.77 -2.86
C GLY A 41 6.01 -6.89 -2.11
N LEU A 42 5.43 -5.75 -1.75
CA LEU A 42 4.11 -5.67 -1.12
C LEU A 42 3.01 -6.26 -2.02
N GLY A 43 3.03 -5.98 -3.32
CA GLY A 43 2.07 -6.51 -4.27
C GLY A 43 2.10 -8.05 -4.38
N ARG A 44 3.30 -8.65 -4.33
CA ARG A 44 3.45 -10.10 -4.27
C ARG A 44 2.95 -10.66 -2.93
N GLY A 45 3.35 -10.06 -1.82
CA GLY A 45 2.90 -10.49 -0.49
C GLY A 45 1.39 -10.43 -0.31
N ILE A 46 0.74 -9.35 -0.78
CA ILE A 46 -0.73 -9.23 -0.75
C ILE A 46 -1.40 -10.31 -1.60
N ARG A 47 -0.83 -10.64 -2.76
CA ARG A 47 -1.35 -11.70 -3.63
C ARG A 47 -1.26 -13.07 -2.96
N GLU A 48 -0.08 -13.44 -2.47
CA GLU A 48 0.15 -14.71 -1.76
C GLU A 48 -0.75 -14.82 -0.53
N PHE A 49 -0.89 -13.74 0.25
CA PHE A 49 -1.77 -13.69 1.41
C PHE A 49 -3.24 -13.94 1.02
N LYS A 50 -3.70 -13.30 -0.06
CA LYS A 50 -5.06 -13.48 -0.58
C LYS A 50 -5.29 -14.93 -1.06
N ASP A 51 -4.32 -15.51 -1.75
CA ASP A 51 -4.43 -16.87 -2.28
C ASP A 51 -4.50 -17.90 -1.14
N ALA A 52 -3.61 -17.78 -0.15
CA ALA A 52 -3.64 -18.62 1.05
C ALA A 52 -4.95 -18.48 1.84
N THR A 53 -5.44 -17.24 2.00
CA THR A 53 -6.72 -16.99 2.69
C THR A 53 -7.90 -17.63 1.94
N ARG A 54 -7.87 -17.62 0.60
CA ARG A 54 -8.92 -18.22 -0.23
C ARG A 54 -8.93 -19.73 -0.09
N GLU A 55 -7.76 -20.37 -0.16
CA GLU A 55 -7.63 -21.81 0.03
C GLU A 55 -8.13 -22.24 1.42
N VAL A 56 -7.74 -21.52 2.48
CA VAL A 56 -8.23 -21.79 3.83
C VAL A 56 -9.76 -21.67 3.91
N LYS A 57 -10.34 -20.63 3.29
CA LYS A 57 -11.79 -20.44 3.26
C LYS A 57 -12.51 -21.57 2.51
N GLU A 58 -12.00 -21.97 1.35
CA GLU A 58 -12.58 -23.06 0.54
C GLU A 58 -12.56 -24.39 1.33
N ASN A 59 -11.44 -24.73 2.00
CA ASN A 59 -11.32 -25.92 2.83
C ASN A 59 -12.28 -25.91 4.06
N ILE A 60 -12.44 -24.76 4.71
CA ILE A 60 -13.38 -24.62 5.84
C ILE A 60 -14.83 -24.78 5.36
N GLU A 61 -15.19 -24.20 4.22
CA GLU A 61 -16.54 -24.33 3.66
C GLU A 61 -16.86 -25.77 3.20
N GLU A 62 -15.86 -26.52 2.73
CA GLU A 62 -16.01 -27.92 2.32
C GLU A 62 -16.20 -28.84 3.53
N SER A 63 -15.38 -28.67 4.58
CA SER A 63 -15.50 -29.43 5.83
C SER A 63 -16.83 -29.18 6.57
N VAL A 64 -17.31 -27.93 6.60
CA VAL A 64 -18.63 -27.60 7.18
C VAL A 64 -19.79 -28.23 6.37
N LYS A 65 -19.65 -28.36 5.05
CA LYS A 65 -20.68 -28.99 4.19
C LYS A 65 -20.71 -30.51 4.33
N GLU A 66 -19.57 -31.16 4.57
CA GLU A 66 -19.52 -32.61 4.82
C GLU A 66 -20.15 -33.00 6.17
N ASP A 67 -19.91 -32.23 7.22
CA ASP A 67 -20.47 -32.46 8.55
C ASP A 67 -22.00 -32.22 8.61
N SER A 68 -22.53 -31.37 7.72
CA SER A 68 -23.97 -31.09 7.61
C SER A 68 -24.76 -32.20 6.88
N LYS A 69 -24.06 -33.13 6.22
CA LYS A 69 -24.67 -34.14 5.33
C LYS A 69 -24.61 -35.57 5.90
N LYS A 70 -23.96 -35.75 7.06
CA LYS A 70 -23.97 -36.98 7.88
C LYS A 70 -25.05 -36.89 8.96
#